data_AF-A0A7J2XCH6-F1
#
_entry.id   AF-A0A7J2XCH6-F1
#
_cell.length_a   1.000
_cell.length_b   1.000
_cell.length_c   1.000
_cell.angle_alpha   90.00
_cell.angle_beta   90.00
_cell.angle_gamma   90.00
#
_symmetry.space_group_name_H-M   'P 1'
#
loop_
_entity.id
_entity.type
_entity.pdbx_description
1 polymer ?
#
loop_
_entity_poly.entity_id
_entity_poly.type
_entity_poly.pdbx_seq_one_letter_code
_entity_poly.pdbx_strand_id
1 'polypeptide(L)'
;MGVNLVDLLKREKCSLKDLSNKVIAIDAYNDPHQFLATIRQRDGTPLMDSKGRVTSHLSGLLYRTANLVDAGILPVYVFDGKPHPLKARTLAIRKEIKEEAEREWRIAIEKGDLETARKKAQQTSRVTDEIVDQSKRLLSALGIPWVQAPSEGEAQASHMARKGDAYAVASQDSDSLLFGAPILVRNLAITGRRKLPNKQVYVKIEPEIVRLEDTLRDLGIGREQLVDIAILIGTDFNEGIEGIGPKKGYELIKRFGSAEKALEVLGKEIDQGLIDAVRKIFLEPDVTDNYHLEWDLPDEKDVIDMLCGEHQFSKDRVSNALQKFERMRGLLRQGRLF
;
A
#
# COMPACT_ATOMS: atom_id res chain seq x y z
N MET A 1 3.98 -4.02 5.40
CA MET A 1 5.22 -4.66 4.92
C MET A 1 6.29 -3.56 5.04
N GLY A 2 7.48 -3.66 4.45
CA GLY A 2 8.40 -2.52 4.37
C GLY A 2 9.15 -2.10 5.66
N VAL A 3 9.86 -0.99 5.57
CA VAL A 3 10.79 -0.48 6.59
C VAL A 3 10.02 0.18 7.71
N ASN A 4 10.28 -0.23 8.95
CA ASN A 4 9.66 0.39 10.11
C ASN A 4 10.33 1.74 10.43
N LEU A 5 9.84 2.85 9.88
CA LEU A 5 10.34 4.20 10.19
C LEU A 5 9.41 4.98 11.13
N VAL A 6 8.31 4.37 11.58
CA VAL A 6 7.15 5.06 12.17
C VAL A 6 7.50 5.99 13.35
N ASP A 7 8.51 5.64 14.14
CA ASP A 7 8.95 6.41 15.30
C ASP A 7 9.76 7.67 14.95
N LEU A 8 10.27 7.76 13.72
CA LEU A 8 11.03 8.91 13.23
C LEU A 8 10.16 9.90 12.45
N LEU A 9 9.00 9.46 11.96
CA LEU A 9 8.15 10.25 11.07
C LEU A 9 7.29 11.26 11.84
N LYS A 10 7.30 12.50 11.36
CA LYS A 10 6.35 13.52 11.78
C LYS A 10 5.01 13.29 11.11
N ARG A 11 4.02 12.93 11.91
CA ARG A 11 2.67 12.58 11.48
C ARG A 11 1.67 13.63 11.92
N GLU A 12 0.88 14.09 10.97
CA GLU A 12 -0.22 15.02 11.21
C GLU A 12 -1.53 14.34 10.82
N LYS A 13 -2.57 14.51 11.64
CA LYS A 13 -3.90 14.00 11.28
C LYS A 13 -4.51 14.88 10.20
N CYS A 14 -5.19 14.28 9.24
CA CYS A 14 -6.03 15.01 8.30
C CYS A 14 -7.38 14.30 8.12
N SER A 15 -8.27 14.96 7.39
CA SER A 15 -9.54 14.41 6.96
C SER A 15 -9.54 14.14 5.46
N LEU A 16 -10.46 13.29 4.98
CA LEU A 16 -10.63 13.05 3.54
C LEU A 16 -10.97 14.35 2.77
N LYS A 17 -11.59 15.31 3.44
CA LYS A 17 -11.95 16.61 2.83
C LYS A 17 -10.71 17.45 2.53
N ASP A 18 -9.65 17.32 3.32
CA ASP A 18 -8.39 18.05 3.11
C ASP A 18 -7.64 17.54 1.86
N LEU A 19 -8.01 16.35 1.38
CA LEU A 19 -7.49 15.73 0.16
C LEU A 19 -8.43 15.91 -1.04
N SER A 20 -9.51 16.68 -0.89
CA SER A 20 -10.46 16.93 -1.99
C SER A 20 -9.81 17.69 -3.14
N ASN A 21 -10.14 17.33 -4.37
CA ASN A 21 -9.55 17.81 -5.62
C ASN A 21 -8.03 17.54 -5.75
N LYS A 22 -7.51 16.55 -5.01
CA LYS A 22 -6.11 16.12 -5.13
C LYS A 22 -6.02 14.79 -5.84
N VAL A 23 -5.02 14.68 -6.73
CA VAL A 23 -4.60 13.41 -7.30
C VAL A 23 -3.77 12.65 -6.28
N ILE A 24 -4.14 11.41 -5.96
CA ILE A 24 -3.44 10.58 -4.97
C ILE A 24 -3.00 9.28 -5.64
N ALA A 25 -1.69 9.03 -5.65
CA ALA A 25 -1.13 7.79 -6.17
C ALA A 25 -1.17 6.70 -5.10
N ILE A 26 -2.01 5.69 -5.30
CA ILE A 26 -2.25 4.61 -4.35
C ILE A 26 -1.38 3.42 -4.74
N ASP A 27 -0.58 2.91 -3.81
CA ASP A 27 0.09 1.63 -3.99
C ASP A 27 -0.95 0.50 -4.05
N ALA A 28 -1.08 -0.10 -5.23
CA ALA A 28 -2.07 -1.13 -5.51
C ALA A 28 -1.68 -2.51 -4.99
N TYR A 29 -0.45 -2.75 -4.52
CA TYR A 29 -0.07 -4.07 -3.99
C TYR A 29 -0.47 -4.24 -2.52
N ASN A 30 -0.44 -3.15 -1.75
CA ASN A 30 -0.84 -3.15 -0.34
C ASN A 30 -2.37 -3.35 -0.16
N ASP A 31 -3.15 -2.80 -1.10
CA ASP A 31 -4.61 -2.75 -1.03
C ASP A 31 -5.29 -4.13 -1.12
N PRO A 32 -5.02 -4.98 -2.12
CA PRO A 32 -5.55 -6.35 -2.22
C PRO A 32 -5.16 -7.21 -1.02
N HIS A 33 -3.91 -7.15 -0.55
CA HIS A 33 -3.50 -7.87 0.66
C HIS A 33 -4.35 -7.44 1.86
N GLN A 34 -4.59 -6.15 2.02
CA GLN A 34 -5.43 -5.63 3.08
C GLN A 34 -6.90 -6.01 2.91
N PHE A 35 -7.45 -5.96 1.70
CA PHE A 35 -8.82 -6.38 1.41
C PHE A 35 -9.03 -7.86 1.69
N LEU A 36 -8.10 -8.71 1.24
CA LEU A 36 -8.13 -10.15 1.50
C LEU A 36 -7.99 -10.46 2.99
N ALA A 37 -7.23 -9.67 3.75
CA ALA A 37 -7.11 -9.83 5.20
C ALA A 37 -8.35 -9.31 5.96
N THR A 38 -8.97 -8.22 5.51
CA THR A 38 -10.04 -7.53 6.27
C THR A 38 -11.46 -7.93 5.86
N ILE A 39 -11.72 -8.12 4.57
CA ILE A 39 -13.03 -8.45 4.01
C ILE A 39 -13.17 -9.98 3.97
N ARG A 40 -13.69 -10.52 5.07
CA ARG A 40 -13.87 -11.95 5.30
C ARG A 40 -15.26 -12.24 5.84
N GLN A 41 -15.73 -13.46 5.63
CA GLN A 41 -16.96 -13.98 6.21
C GLN A 41 -16.81 -14.15 7.74
N ARG A 42 -17.91 -14.47 8.43
CA ARG A 42 -17.93 -14.54 9.90
C ARG A 42 -17.00 -15.64 10.45
N ASP A 43 -16.87 -16.73 9.71
CA ASP A 43 -15.98 -17.87 9.95
C ASP A 43 -14.50 -17.57 9.64
N GLY A 44 -14.20 -16.40 9.07
CA GLY A 44 -12.84 -16.01 8.68
C GLY A 44 -12.42 -16.45 7.28
N THR A 45 -13.28 -17.12 6.51
CA THR A 45 -13.01 -17.42 5.10
C THR A 45 -13.06 -16.14 4.26
N PRO A 46 -12.27 -16.03 3.17
CA PRO A 46 -12.41 -14.93 2.22
C PRO A 46 -13.84 -14.82 1.66
N LEU A 47 -14.20 -13.64 1.16
CA LEU A 47 -15.43 -13.51 0.39
C LEU A 47 -15.25 -14.26 -0.93
N MET A 48 -16.17 -15.13 -1.27
CA MET A 48 -16.10 -15.97 -2.47
C MET A 48 -17.43 -15.92 -3.23
N ASP A 49 -17.36 -16.18 -4.54
CA ASP A 49 -18.54 -16.44 -5.36
C ASP A 49 -18.98 -17.92 -5.26
N SER A 50 -20.08 -18.30 -5.94
CA SER A 50 -20.56 -19.70 -5.95
C SER A 50 -19.59 -20.70 -6.58
N LYS A 51 -18.55 -20.23 -7.28
CA LYS A 51 -17.51 -21.08 -7.90
C LYS A 51 -16.28 -21.20 -6.98
N GLY A 52 -16.31 -20.61 -5.79
CA GLY A 52 -15.20 -20.61 -4.84
C GLY A 52 -14.06 -19.65 -5.21
N ARG A 53 -14.28 -18.74 -6.17
CA ARG A 53 -13.27 -17.71 -6.52
C ARG A 53 -13.32 -16.60 -5.49
N VAL A 54 -12.17 -16.13 -5.04
CA VAL A 54 -12.08 -15.04 -4.07
C VAL A 54 -12.50 -13.72 -4.73
N THR A 55 -13.32 -12.92 -4.07
CA THR A 55 -13.86 -11.66 -4.60
C THR A 55 -13.70 -10.48 -3.63
N SER A 56 -13.02 -10.70 -2.50
CA SER A 56 -12.73 -9.67 -1.50
C SER A 56 -11.96 -8.47 -2.08
N HIS A 57 -11.04 -8.68 -3.03
CA HIS A 57 -10.30 -7.61 -3.70
C HIS A 57 -11.23 -6.72 -4.52
N LEU A 58 -12.13 -7.29 -5.32
CA LEU A 58 -13.10 -6.53 -6.13
C LEU A 58 -14.06 -5.72 -5.27
N SER A 59 -14.60 -6.35 -4.21
CA SER A 59 -15.45 -5.64 -3.25
C SER A 59 -14.71 -4.48 -2.61
N GLY A 60 -13.49 -4.74 -2.13
CA GLY A 60 -12.66 -3.71 -1.51
C GLY A 60 -12.40 -2.55 -2.45
N LEU A 61 -11.96 -2.85 -3.67
CA LEU A 61 -11.59 -1.87 -4.69
C LEU A 61 -12.79 -1.00 -5.08
N LEU A 62 -13.95 -1.60 -5.41
CA LEU A 62 -15.14 -0.85 -5.76
C LEU A 62 -15.54 0.15 -4.66
N TYR A 63 -15.80 -0.35 -3.44
CA TYR A 63 -16.37 0.50 -2.39
C TYR A 63 -15.36 1.52 -1.87
N ARG A 64 -14.07 1.16 -1.82
CA ARG A 64 -13.01 2.09 -1.41
C ARG A 64 -12.87 3.22 -2.42
N THR A 65 -12.69 2.88 -3.69
CA THR A 65 -12.56 3.87 -4.76
C THR A 65 -13.78 4.77 -4.83
N ALA A 66 -14.99 4.20 -4.72
CA ALA A 66 -16.22 4.98 -4.64
C ALA A 66 -16.21 6.00 -3.49
N ASN A 67 -15.74 5.61 -2.30
CA ASN A 67 -15.66 6.53 -1.15
C ASN A 67 -14.59 7.63 -1.33
N LEU A 68 -13.47 7.32 -1.98
CA LEU A 68 -12.43 8.31 -2.27
C LEU A 68 -12.94 9.35 -3.27
N VAL A 69 -13.56 8.87 -4.34
CA VAL A 69 -14.16 9.72 -5.37
C VAL A 69 -15.30 10.58 -4.79
N ASP A 70 -16.13 10.02 -3.92
CA ASP A 70 -17.19 10.77 -3.21
C ASP A 70 -16.63 11.89 -2.33
N ALA A 71 -15.47 11.68 -1.71
CA ALA A 71 -14.73 12.71 -0.97
C ALA A 71 -14.08 13.77 -1.89
N GLY A 72 -14.15 13.57 -3.21
CA GLY A 72 -13.55 14.43 -4.23
C GLY A 72 -12.08 14.15 -4.49
N ILE A 73 -11.54 13.02 -4.02
CA ILE A 73 -10.18 12.59 -4.31
C ILE A 73 -10.14 11.99 -5.71
N LEU A 74 -9.05 12.21 -6.44
CA LEU A 74 -8.78 11.64 -7.76
C LEU A 74 -7.74 10.52 -7.60
N PRO A 75 -8.15 9.25 -7.39
CA PRO A 75 -7.21 8.16 -7.17
C PRO A 75 -6.57 7.71 -8.49
N VAL A 76 -5.27 7.43 -8.46
CA VAL A 76 -4.59 6.62 -9.48
C VAL A 76 -3.92 5.44 -8.80
N TYR A 77 -4.13 4.23 -9.31
CA TYR A 77 -3.56 3.02 -8.73
C TYR A 77 -2.24 2.65 -9.41
N VAL A 78 -1.20 2.37 -8.63
CA VAL A 78 0.12 1.99 -9.16
C VAL A 78 0.40 0.53 -8.82
N PHE A 79 0.50 -0.32 -9.83
CA PHE A 79 0.78 -1.74 -9.68
C PHE A 79 2.28 -2.03 -9.81
N ASP A 80 2.78 -2.93 -8.97
CA ASP A 80 4.14 -3.46 -9.05
C ASP A 80 4.39 -4.15 -10.39
N GLY A 81 5.61 -3.96 -10.92
CA GLY A 81 6.17 -4.67 -12.05
C GLY A 81 7.03 -5.85 -11.61
N LYS A 82 8.18 -6.02 -12.26
CA LYS A 82 9.08 -7.12 -11.93
C LYS A 82 9.83 -6.80 -10.63
N PRO A 83 9.76 -7.66 -9.60
CA PRO A 83 10.45 -7.42 -8.35
C PRO A 83 11.97 -7.41 -8.56
N HIS A 84 12.66 -6.54 -7.84
CA HIS A 84 14.13 -6.48 -7.89
C HIS A 84 14.74 -7.79 -7.38
N PRO A 85 15.84 -8.31 -7.97
CA PRO A 85 16.47 -9.58 -7.55
C PRO A 85 16.83 -9.64 -6.06
N LEU A 86 17.24 -8.52 -5.47
CA LEU A 86 17.57 -8.45 -4.03
C LEU A 86 16.38 -8.74 -3.11
N LYS A 87 15.14 -8.63 -3.62
CA LYS A 87 13.91 -8.94 -2.88
C LYS A 87 13.63 -10.45 -2.82
N ALA A 88 14.36 -11.28 -3.58
CA ALA A 88 14.10 -12.72 -3.70
C ALA A 88 14.12 -13.44 -2.35
N ARG A 89 15.08 -13.12 -1.48
CA ARG A 89 15.18 -13.71 -0.13
C ARG A 89 13.97 -13.33 0.72
N THR A 90 13.62 -12.04 0.75
CA THR A 90 12.45 -11.52 1.48
C THR A 90 11.16 -12.17 0.98
N LEU A 91 11.00 -12.35 -0.33
CA LEU A 91 9.85 -13.03 -0.93
C LEU A 91 9.80 -14.52 -0.56
N ALA A 92 10.95 -15.21 -0.51
CA ALA A 92 11.02 -16.60 -0.07
C ALA A 92 10.61 -16.75 1.40
N ILE A 93 11.15 -15.92 2.30
CA ILE A 93 10.77 -15.92 3.73
C ILE A 93 9.26 -15.62 3.88
N ARG A 94 8.73 -14.64 3.14
CA ARG A 94 7.30 -14.33 3.13
C ARG A 94 6.46 -15.51 2.66
N LYS A 95 6.95 -16.29 1.69
CA LYS A 95 6.27 -17.50 1.20
C LYS A 95 6.25 -18.60 2.27
N GLU A 96 7.37 -18.84 2.95
CA GLU A 96 7.47 -19.83 4.03
C GLU A 96 6.54 -19.47 5.20
N ILE A 97 6.53 -18.20 5.64
CA ILE A 97 5.63 -17.73 6.70
C ILE A 97 4.16 -17.97 6.32
N LYS A 98 3.80 -17.75 5.05
CA LYS A 98 2.43 -17.99 4.57
C LYS A 98 2.09 -19.48 4.56
N GLU A 99 3.00 -20.34 4.12
CA GLU A 99 2.81 -21.78 4.11
C GLU A 99 2.68 -22.36 5.53
N GLU A 100 3.46 -21.84 6.48
CA GLU A 100 3.32 -22.16 7.91
C GLU A 100 1.94 -21.75 8.44
N ALA A 101 1.54 -20.49 8.18
CA ALA A 101 0.24 -19.98 8.60
C ALA A 101 -0.93 -20.74 7.98
N GLU A 102 -0.79 -21.22 6.74
CA GLU A 102 -1.78 -22.08 6.08
C GLU A 102 -1.92 -23.43 6.77
N ARG A 103 -0.80 -24.03 7.21
CA ARG A 103 -0.83 -25.31 7.94
C ARG A 103 -1.48 -25.14 9.31
N GLU A 104 -1.07 -24.12 10.06
CA GLU A 104 -1.65 -23.81 11.36
C GLU A 104 -3.14 -23.47 11.25
N TRP A 105 -3.55 -22.77 10.18
CA TRP A 105 -4.95 -22.47 9.90
C TRP A 105 -5.78 -23.76 9.71
N ARG A 106 -5.31 -24.71 8.91
CA ARG A 106 -6.01 -25.99 8.70
C ARG A 106 -6.16 -26.77 10.00
N ILE A 107 -5.08 -26.86 10.78
CA ILE A 107 -5.09 -27.53 12.09
C ILE A 107 -6.08 -26.86 13.04
N ALA A 108 -6.14 -25.53 13.06
CA ALA A 108 -7.07 -24.78 13.91
C ALA A 108 -8.53 -25.02 13.51
N ILE A 109 -8.83 -25.10 12.20
CA ILE A 109 -10.16 -25.46 11.69
C ILE A 109 -10.55 -26.89 12.12
N GLU A 110 -9.66 -27.86 11.94
CA GLU A 110 -9.90 -29.26 12.34
C GLU A 110 -10.16 -29.41 13.85
N LYS A 111 -9.47 -28.59 14.67
CA LYS A 111 -9.65 -28.56 16.13
C LYS A 111 -10.88 -27.74 16.58
N GLY A 112 -11.58 -27.07 15.68
CA GLY A 112 -12.70 -26.18 16.00
C GLY A 112 -12.29 -24.88 16.71
N ASP A 113 -11.01 -24.54 16.72
CA ASP A 113 -10.50 -23.27 17.27
C ASP A 113 -10.67 -22.15 16.23
N LEU A 114 -11.90 -21.62 16.19
CA LEU A 114 -12.28 -20.57 15.25
C LEU A 114 -11.51 -19.26 15.48
N GLU A 115 -11.03 -18.97 16.69
CA GLU A 115 -10.28 -17.74 16.97
C GLU A 115 -8.87 -17.79 16.36
N THR A 116 -8.15 -18.88 16.61
CA THR A 116 -6.83 -19.12 16.01
C THR A 116 -6.95 -19.25 14.50
N ALA A 117 -7.95 -19.99 14.01
CA ALA A 117 -8.20 -20.12 12.59
C ALA A 117 -8.40 -18.75 11.94
N ARG A 118 -9.25 -17.88 12.51
CA ARG A 118 -9.48 -16.53 11.98
C ARG A 118 -8.21 -15.66 11.97
N LYS A 119 -7.35 -15.79 12.98
CA LYS A 119 -6.08 -15.04 13.05
C LYS A 119 -5.10 -15.50 11.98
N LYS A 120 -4.94 -16.82 11.81
CA LYS A 120 -4.02 -17.41 10.83
C LYS A 120 -4.52 -17.24 9.41
N ALA A 121 -5.83 -17.37 9.17
CA ALA A 121 -6.44 -17.15 7.87
C ALA A 121 -6.09 -15.77 7.27
N GLN A 122 -5.97 -14.71 8.08
CA GLN A 122 -5.60 -13.37 7.58
C GLN A 122 -4.18 -13.37 6.96
N GLN A 123 -3.28 -14.20 7.50
CA GLN A 123 -1.89 -14.30 7.09
C GLN A 123 -1.71 -15.17 5.83
N THR A 124 -2.69 -15.99 5.45
CA THR A 124 -2.61 -16.89 4.29
C THR A 124 -2.91 -16.22 2.94
N SER A 125 -3.31 -14.94 2.94
CA SER A 125 -3.76 -14.25 1.73
C SER A 125 -2.64 -14.13 0.67
N ARG A 126 -2.91 -14.63 -0.54
CA ARG A 126 -2.03 -14.54 -1.71
C ARG A 126 -2.66 -13.61 -2.75
N VAL A 127 -1.87 -12.71 -3.30
CA VAL A 127 -2.23 -11.93 -4.49
C VAL A 127 -1.71 -12.73 -5.68
N THR A 128 -2.61 -13.10 -6.58
CA THR A 128 -2.29 -13.81 -7.82
C THR A 128 -2.37 -12.86 -9.01
N ASP A 129 -1.77 -13.23 -10.13
CA ASP A 129 -1.86 -12.44 -11.37
C ASP A 129 -3.34 -12.24 -11.79
N GLU A 130 -4.18 -13.26 -11.59
CA GLU A 130 -5.64 -13.15 -11.82
C GLU A 130 -6.28 -12.05 -10.95
N ILE A 131 -5.90 -11.94 -9.67
CA ILE A 131 -6.41 -10.88 -8.78
C ILE A 131 -5.96 -9.50 -9.29
N VAL A 132 -4.72 -9.38 -9.77
CA VAL A 132 -4.20 -8.13 -10.33
C VAL A 132 -4.94 -7.75 -11.61
N ASP A 133 -5.11 -8.69 -12.53
CA ASP A 133 -5.79 -8.46 -13.81
C ASP A 133 -7.27 -8.13 -13.63
N GLN A 134 -7.97 -8.83 -12.73
CA GLN A 134 -9.34 -8.48 -12.37
C GLN A 134 -9.42 -7.10 -11.71
N SER A 135 -8.45 -6.74 -10.87
CA SER A 135 -8.40 -5.40 -10.26
C SER A 135 -8.21 -4.31 -11.32
N LYS A 136 -7.29 -4.51 -12.27
CA LYS A 136 -7.07 -3.58 -13.39
C LYS A 136 -8.31 -3.45 -14.28
N ARG A 137 -8.95 -4.56 -14.64
CA ARG A 137 -10.20 -4.55 -15.42
C ARG A 137 -11.29 -3.77 -14.72
N LEU A 138 -11.48 -3.98 -13.41
CA LEU A 138 -12.47 -3.24 -12.63
C LEU A 138 -12.14 -1.74 -12.57
N LEU A 139 -10.87 -1.35 -12.37
CA LEU A 139 -10.47 0.05 -12.38
C LEU A 139 -10.73 0.73 -13.73
N SER A 140 -10.37 0.04 -14.82
CA SER A 140 -10.68 0.51 -16.18
C SER A 140 -12.18 0.69 -16.39
N ALA A 141 -13.01 -0.27 -15.97
CA ALA A 141 -14.47 -0.18 -16.08
C ALA A 141 -15.06 0.94 -15.20
N LEU A 142 -14.40 1.29 -14.09
CA LEU A 142 -14.77 2.43 -13.24
C LEU A 142 -14.27 3.78 -13.78
N GLY A 143 -13.51 3.80 -14.87
CA GLY A 143 -12.88 5.00 -15.42
C GLY A 143 -11.76 5.56 -14.53
N ILE A 144 -11.09 4.69 -13.77
CA ILE A 144 -10.03 5.08 -12.83
C ILE A 144 -8.68 4.67 -13.40
N PRO A 145 -7.75 5.63 -13.59
CA PRO A 145 -6.46 5.32 -14.19
C PRO A 145 -5.63 4.43 -13.27
N TRP A 146 -4.84 3.57 -13.89
CA TRP A 146 -3.83 2.79 -13.22
C TRP A 146 -2.53 2.80 -14.02
N VAL A 147 -1.40 2.67 -13.32
CA VAL A 147 -0.05 2.70 -13.87
C VAL A 147 0.64 1.38 -13.55
N GLN A 148 1.30 0.82 -14.55
CA GLN A 148 2.19 -0.33 -14.37
C GLN A 148 3.61 0.16 -14.11
N ALA A 149 4.12 -0.04 -12.89
CA ALA A 149 5.51 0.28 -12.59
C ALA A 149 6.46 -0.69 -13.32
N PRO A 150 7.69 -0.25 -13.69
CA PRO A 150 8.73 -1.16 -14.20
C PRO A 150 9.17 -2.17 -13.14
N SER A 151 9.32 -1.68 -11.90
CA SER A 151 9.69 -2.49 -10.73
C SER A 151 8.76 -2.20 -9.55
N GLU A 152 9.16 -1.39 -8.58
CA GLU A 152 8.38 -1.16 -7.35
C GLU A 152 7.30 -0.09 -7.55
N GLY A 153 6.06 -0.40 -7.19
CA GLY A 153 4.90 0.48 -7.29
C GLY A 153 5.03 1.71 -6.41
N GLU A 154 5.54 1.57 -5.18
CA GLU A 154 5.82 2.72 -4.31
C GLU A 154 6.88 3.66 -4.91
N ALA A 155 7.86 3.15 -5.64
CA ALA A 155 8.87 3.96 -6.31
C ALA A 155 8.26 4.76 -7.46
N GLN A 156 7.44 4.12 -8.29
CA GLN A 156 6.71 4.78 -9.37
C GLN A 156 5.71 5.83 -8.84
N ALA A 157 4.96 5.51 -7.78
CA ALA A 157 4.06 6.46 -7.14
C ALA A 157 4.82 7.68 -6.58
N SER A 158 5.99 7.45 -5.98
CA SER A 158 6.87 8.50 -5.47
C SER A 158 7.42 9.38 -6.60
N HIS A 159 7.77 8.79 -7.74
CA HIS A 159 8.18 9.51 -8.95
C HIS A 159 7.08 10.43 -9.48
N MET A 160 5.86 9.90 -9.64
CA MET A 160 4.69 10.69 -10.05
C MET A 160 4.43 11.86 -9.09
N ALA A 161 4.54 11.63 -7.78
CA ALA A 161 4.34 12.67 -6.78
C ALA A 161 5.44 13.75 -6.79
N ARG A 162 6.70 13.38 -7.02
CA ARG A 162 7.81 14.36 -7.16
C ARG A 162 7.69 15.20 -8.43
N LYS A 163 7.22 14.59 -9.53
CA LYS A 163 7.03 15.27 -10.81
C LYS A 163 5.86 16.26 -10.78
N GLY A 164 4.95 16.11 -9.82
CA GLY A 164 3.76 16.95 -9.66
C GLY A 164 2.49 16.37 -10.27
N ASP A 165 2.58 15.19 -10.90
CA ASP A 165 1.45 14.49 -11.52
C ASP A 165 0.51 13.89 -10.46
N ALA A 166 1.00 13.70 -9.23
CA ALA A 166 0.20 13.38 -8.05
C ALA A 166 0.56 14.32 -6.88
N TYR A 167 -0.41 14.64 -6.02
CA TYR A 167 -0.16 15.44 -4.82
C TYR A 167 0.57 14.64 -3.72
N ALA A 168 0.25 13.36 -3.59
CA ALA A 168 0.82 12.50 -2.55
C ALA A 168 0.74 11.02 -2.94
N VAL A 169 1.56 10.21 -2.27
CA VAL A 169 1.49 8.74 -2.30
C VAL A 169 0.62 8.27 -1.15
N ALA A 170 -0.26 7.29 -1.38
CA ALA A 170 -1.02 6.62 -0.34
C ALA A 170 -0.54 5.19 -0.17
N SER A 171 0.03 4.88 1.00
CA SER A 171 0.43 3.54 1.42
C SER A 171 0.35 3.42 2.95
N GLN A 172 0.28 2.18 3.46
CA GLN A 172 0.48 1.93 4.88
C GLN A 172 1.96 1.93 5.26
N ASP A 173 2.83 1.59 4.33
CA ASP A 173 4.26 1.46 4.54
C ASP A 173 4.94 2.81 4.25
N SER A 174 6.20 2.96 4.68
CA SER A 174 6.94 4.23 4.57
C SER A 174 8.03 4.22 3.50
N ASP A 175 8.09 3.19 2.65
CA ASP A 175 9.18 3.03 1.70
C ASP A 175 9.10 4.10 0.59
N SER A 176 7.89 4.56 0.25
CA SER A 176 7.67 5.74 -0.60
C SER A 176 8.45 6.98 -0.14
N LEU A 177 8.63 7.21 1.17
CA LEU A 177 9.45 8.32 1.67
C LEU A 177 10.94 8.13 1.37
N LEU A 178 11.43 6.88 1.41
CA LEU A 178 12.79 6.52 1.01
C LEU A 178 12.98 6.74 -0.50
N PHE A 179 11.99 6.33 -1.30
CA PHE A 179 11.92 6.64 -2.73
C PHE A 179 11.73 8.13 -3.02
N GLY A 180 11.50 8.97 -2.01
CA GLY A 180 11.48 10.42 -2.13
C GLY A 180 10.11 11.03 -2.39
N ALA A 181 9.01 10.34 -2.08
CA ALA A 181 7.68 10.93 -2.09
C ALA A 181 7.64 12.19 -1.21
N PRO A 182 7.19 13.35 -1.72
CA PRO A 182 7.15 14.57 -0.93
C PRO A 182 6.13 14.46 0.22
N ILE A 183 5.01 13.76 -0.04
CA ILE A 183 3.90 13.58 0.89
C ILE A 183 3.46 12.11 0.85
N LEU A 184 3.41 11.47 2.02
CA LEU A 184 2.80 10.16 2.24
C LEU A 184 1.50 10.33 3.02
N VAL A 185 0.41 9.75 2.51
CA VAL A 185 -0.88 9.63 3.19
C VAL A 185 -1.08 8.20 3.67
N ARG A 186 -1.06 8.00 4.99
CA ARG A 186 -1.34 6.71 5.62
C ARG A 186 -2.81 6.60 6.00
N ASN A 187 -3.26 5.37 6.26
CA ASN A 187 -4.63 5.05 6.66
C ASN A 187 -5.75 5.41 5.67
N LEU A 188 -5.44 5.92 4.48
CA LEU A 188 -6.45 6.29 3.47
C LEU A 188 -7.37 5.12 3.14
N ALA A 189 -6.76 3.95 2.94
CA ALA A 189 -7.40 2.68 2.70
C ALA A 189 -8.35 2.19 3.83
N ILE A 190 -8.04 2.50 5.08
CA ILE A 190 -8.74 1.97 6.27
C ILE A 190 -9.53 3.03 7.04
N THR A 191 -9.70 4.20 6.43
CA THR A 191 -10.41 5.32 7.06
C THR A 191 -11.88 4.96 7.33
N GLY A 192 -12.35 5.33 8.52
CA GLY A 192 -13.74 5.09 8.94
C GLY A 192 -13.85 4.50 10.34
N ARG A 193 -15.06 4.01 10.68
CA ARG A 193 -15.33 3.39 11.98
C ARG A 193 -15.02 1.90 11.91
N ARG A 194 -14.03 1.45 12.69
CA ARG A 194 -13.67 0.03 12.82
C ARG A 194 -14.00 -0.47 14.21
N LYS A 195 -14.68 -1.61 14.30
CA LYS A 195 -14.87 -2.33 15.57
C LYS A 195 -13.56 -3.01 15.97
N LEU A 196 -13.11 -2.79 17.20
CA LEU A 196 -11.95 -3.50 17.74
C LEU A 196 -12.25 -5.01 17.85
N PRO A 197 -11.31 -5.89 17.50
CA PRO A 197 -11.45 -7.32 17.76
C PRO A 197 -11.73 -7.56 19.24
N ASN A 198 -12.70 -8.42 19.54
CA ASN A 198 -13.07 -8.84 20.90
C ASN A 198 -13.48 -7.69 21.86
N LYS A 199 -13.79 -6.49 21.35
CA LYS A 199 -14.30 -5.36 22.14
C LYS A 199 -15.51 -4.72 21.46
N GLN A 200 -16.51 -4.27 22.24
CA GLN A 200 -17.65 -3.51 21.72
C GLN A 200 -17.32 -2.02 21.51
N VAL A 201 -16.09 -1.70 21.14
CA VAL A 201 -15.62 -0.33 20.96
C VAL A 201 -15.31 -0.10 19.49
N TYR A 202 -15.82 1.01 18.95
CA TYR A 202 -15.52 1.48 17.61
C TYR A 202 -14.44 2.55 17.68
N VAL A 203 -13.37 2.38 16.91
CA VAL A 203 -12.31 3.38 16.75
C VAL A 203 -12.53 4.05 15.41
N LYS A 204 -12.49 5.39 15.40
CA LYS A 204 -12.43 6.18 14.16
C LYS A 204 -10.98 6.21 13.72
N ILE A 205 -10.68 5.60 12.58
CA ILE A 205 -9.37 5.70 11.94
C ILE A 205 -9.43 6.90 11.00
N GLU A 206 -8.51 7.83 11.19
CA GLU A 206 -8.36 9.03 10.38
C GLU A 206 -7.09 8.90 9.52
N PRO A 207 -7.08 9.47 8.31
CA PRO A 207 -5.87 9.55 7.52
C PRO A 207 -4.77 10.35 8.25
N GLU A 208 -3.52 9.96 8.00
CA GLU A 208 -2.34 10.65 8.50
C GLU A 208 -1.50 11.14 7.33
N ILE A 209 -0.98 12.36 7.42
CA ILE A 209 -0.05 12.92 6.46
C ILE A 209 1.34 12.94 7.07
N VAL A 210 2.33 12.50 6.29
CA VAL A 210 3.75 12.66 6.56
C VAL A 210 4.36 13.46 5.42
N ARG A 211 4.99 14.59 5.75
CA ARG A 211 5.76 15.40 4.80
C ARG A 211 7.22 15.05 4.93
N LEU A 212 7.85 14.67 3.81
CA LEU A 212 9.25 14.23 3.81
C LEU A 212 10.16 15.37 4.27
N GLU A 213 9.99 16.57 3.73
CA GLU A 213 10.83 17.72 4.08
C GLU A 213 10.75 18.10 5.56
N ASP A 214 9.56 18.10 6.16
CA ASP A 214 9.42 18.43 7.58
C ASP A 214 10.04 17.35 8.46
N THR A 215 9.92 16.07 8.06
CA THR A 215 10.58 14.96 8.75
C THR A 215 12.10 15.09 8.68
N LEU A 216 12.65 15.34 7.48
CA LEU A 216 14.09 15.53 7.28
C LEU A 216 14.63 16.74 8.03
N ARG A 217 13.88 17.85 8.05
CA ARG A 217 14.22 19.08 8.77
C ARG A 217 14.27 18.85 10.28
N ASP A 218 13.24 18.20 10.84
CA ASP A 218 13.16 17.95 12.28
C ASP A 218 14.24 16.97 12.76
N LEU A 219 14.61 16.00 11.91
CA LEU A 219 15.74 15.09 12.16
C LEU A 219 17.10 15.74 11.84
N GLY A 220 17.12 16.80 11.04
CA GLY A 220 18.33 17.45 10.51
C GLY A 220 19.22 16.50 9.71
N ILE A 221 18.62 15.67 8.86
CA ILE A 221 19.32 14.70 8.00
C ILE A 221 18.86 14.85 6.53
N GLY A 222 19.67 14.35 5.60
CA GLY A 222 19.29 14.25 4.19
C GLY A 222 18.50 12.97 3.85
N ARG A 223 17.92 12.90 2.63
CA ARG A 223 17.23 11.69 2.14
C ARG A 223 18.17 10.48 2.06
N GLU A 224 19.40 10.67 1.60
CA GLU A 224 20.43 9.61 1.57
C GLU A 224 20.70 9.04 2.96
N GLN A 225 20.79 9.91 3.97
CA GLN A 225 20.93 9.48 5.36
C GLN A 225 19.69 8.75 5.88
N LEU A 226 18.49 9.14 5.45
CA LEU A 226 17.26 8.39 5.77
C LEU A 226 17.29 6.98 5.15
N VAL A 227 17.81 6.83 3.94
CA VAL A 227 18.04 5.53 3.29
C VAL A 227 19.08 4.72 4.05
N ASP A 228 20.18 5.33 4.51
CA ASP A 228 21.18 4.66 5.34
C ASP A 228 20.59 4.16 6.66
N ILE A 229 19.73 4.95 7.31
CA ILE A 229 18.99 4.51 8.50
C ILE A 229 18.14 3.27 8.16
N ALA A 230 17.45 3.27 7.03
CA ALA A 230 16.65 2.14 6.57
C ALA A 230 17.50 0.88 6.30
N ILE A 231 18.68 1.04 5.68
CA ILE A 231 19.64 -0.05 5.44
C ILE A 231 20.08 -0.68 6.76
N LEU A 232 20.39 0.12 7.78
CA LEU A 232 20.79 -0.39 9.09
C LEU A 232 19.65 -1.13 9.83
N ILE A 233 18.41 -0.66 9.69
CA ILE A 233 17.22 -1.30 10.28
C ILE A 233 16.89 -2.62 9.56
N GLY A 234 17.07 -2.63 8.24
CA GLY A 234 16.63 -3.70 7.35
C GLY A 234 15.50 -3.24 6.45
N THR A 235 15.60 -3.62 5.19
CA THR A 235 14.65 -3.30 4.13
C THR A 235 14.16 -4.56 3.45
N ASP A 236 13.28 -4.42 2.46
CA ASP A 236 12.91 -5.55 1.62
C ASP A 236 14.09 -6.10 0.78
N PHE A 237 15.20 -5.35 0.68
CA PHE A 237 16.38 -5.68 -0.12
C PHE A 237 17.60 -6.13 0.70
N ASN A 238 17.59 -5.96 2.02
CA ASN A 238 18.68 -6.38 2.92
C ASN A 238 18.15 -6.66 4.34
N GLU A 239 18.81 -7.54 5.08
CA GLU A 239 18.32 -7.97 6.41
C GLU A 239 18.45 -6.90 7.51
N GLY A 240 19.30 -5.90 7.30
CA GLY A 240 19.68 -4.95 8.34
C GLY A 240 20.57 -5.58 9.41
N ILE A 241 20.62 -4.91 10.56
CA ILE A 241 21.46 -5.32 11.69
C ILE A 241 20.57 -5.64 12.89
N GLU A 242 20.74 -6.84 13.43
CA GLU A 242 20.04 -7.26 14.64
C GLU A 242 20.27 -6.27 15.79
N GLY A 243 19.17 -5.85 16.43
CA GLY A 243 19.21 -4.91 17.55
C GLY A 243 19.39 -3.44 17.14
N ILE A 244 19.25 -3.11 15.85
CA ILE A 244 19.13 -1.72 15.38
C ILE A 244 17.69 -1.44 14.95
N GLY A 245 17.01 -0.64 15.77
CA GLY A 245 15.71 -0.07 15.44
C GLY A 245 15.81 1.40 14.99
N PRO A 246 14.67 2.08 14.75
CA PRO A 246 14.64 3.38 14.09
C PRO A 246 15.42 4.46 14.81
N LYS A 247 15.22 4.59 16.13
CA LYS A 247 15.91 5.58 16.96
C LYS A 247 17.42 5.35 16.98
N LYS A 248 17.85 4.10 17.17
CA LYS A 248 19.28 3.75 17.23
C LYS A 248 19.94 3.92 15.86
N GLY A 249 19.27 3.53 14.77
CA GLY A 249 19.73 3.77 13.40
C GLY A 249 19.91 5.26 13.15
N TYR A 250 18.93 6.08 13.52
CA TYR A 250 19.03 7.54 13.45
C TYR A 250 20.20 8.10 14.25
N GLU A 251 20.37 7.71 15.52
CA GLU A 251 21.48 8.18 16.37
C GLU A 251 22.85 7.86 15.77
N LEU A 252 23.01 6.65 15.22
CA LEU A 252 24.24 6.23 14.55
C LEU A 252 24.52 7.07 13.32
N ILE A 253 23.55 7.23 12.42
CA ILE A 253 23.73 8.02 11.19
C ILE A 253 23.92 9.50 11.50
N LYS A 254 23.23 10.03 12.51
CA LYS A 254 23.40 11.43 12.94
C LYS A 254 24.81 11.69 13.46
N ARG A 255 25.42 10.71 14.14
CA ARG A 255 26.76 10.81 14.73
C ARG A 255 27.88 10.53 13.73
N PHE A 256 27.71 9.53 12.89
CA PHE A 256 28.78 9.01 12.02
C PHE A 256 28.62 9.37 10.54
N GLY A 257 27.45 9.85 10.15
CA GLY A 257 27.18 10.42 8.82
C GLY A 257 26.67 9.42 7.79
N SER A 258 27.17 8.18 7.79
CA SER A 258 26.80 7.13 6.81
C SER A 258 26.70 5.73 7.44
N ALA A 259 26.07 4.81 6.73
CA ALA A 259 25.91 3.41 7.14
C ALA A 259 27.27 2.70 7.34
N GLU A 260 28.26 2.94 6.48
CA GLU A 260 29.61 2.34 6.56
C GLU A 260 30.31 2.72 7.86
N LYS A 261 30.36 4.01 8.17
CA LYS A 261 31.02 4.50 9.39
C LYS A 261 30.31 4.01 10.64
N ALA A 262 28.97 3.87 10.59
CA ALA A 262 28.21 3.28 11.67
C ALA A 262 28.55 1.78 11.86
N LEU A 263 28.69 1.03 10.76
CA LEU A 263 29.07 -0.39 10.75
C LEU A 263 30.47 -0.61 11.34
N GLU A 264 31.46 0.19 10.92
CA GLU A 264 32.84 0.15 11.43
C GLU A 264 32.87 0.28 12.96
N VAL A 265 32.17 1.26 13.53
CA VAL A 265 32.14 1.50 14.97
C VAL A 265 31.42 0.39 15.74
N LEU A 266 30.42 -0.23 15.11
CA LEU A 266 29.68 -1.33 15.71
C LEU A 266 30.41 -2.67 15.62
N GLY A 267 31.49 -2.77 14.85
CA GLY A 267 32.15 -4.05 14.54
C GLY A 267 31.20 -5.02 13.84
N LYS A 268 30.31 -4.49 13.00
CA LYS A 268 29.34 -5.24 12.21
C LYS A 268 29.65 -5.04 10.73
N GLU A 269 29.33 -6.02 9.91
CA GLU A 269 29.59 -5.97 8.48
C GLU A 269 28.31 -6.21 7.69
N ILE A 270 28.06 -5.31 6.74
CA ILE A 270 27.17 -5.51 5.61
C ILE A 270 28.06 -5.34 4.38
N ASP A 271 27.92 -6.22 3.39
CA ASP A 271 28.67 -6.12 2.14
C ASP A 271 28.50 -4.73 1.49
N GLN A 272 29.61 -4.08 1.14
CA GLN A 272 29.57 -2.73 0.58
C GLN A 272 28.79 -2.67 -0.74
N GLY A 273 28.95 -3.69 -1.59
CA GLY A 273 28.21 -3.79 -2.85
C GLY A 273 26.71 -3.89 -2.62
N LEU A 274 26.27 -4.55 -1.55
CA LEU A 274 24.87 -4.58 -1.14
C LEU A 274 24.38 -3.21 -0.66
N ILE A 275 25.16 -2.47 0.15
CA ILE A 275 24.80 -1.12 0.59
C ILE A 275 24.59 -0.21 -0.62
N ASP A 276 25.55 -0.20 -1.55
CA ASP A 276 25.49 0.64 -2.75
C ASP A 276 24.30 0.26 -3.65
N ALA A 277 24.03 -1.04 -3.80
CA ALA A 277 22.88 -1.52 -4.56
C ALA A 277 21.55 -1.08 -3.93
N VAL A 278 21.40 -1.18 -2.61
CA VAL A 278 20.17 -0.76 -1.92
C VAL A 278 19.99 0.76 -1.97
N ARG A 279 21.07 1.54 -1.79
CA ARG A 279 21.03 3.00 -2.00
C ARG A 279 20.56 3.35 -3.39
N LYS A 280 21.13 2.71 -4.41
CA LYS A 280 20.74 2.94 -5.80
C LYS A 280 19.25 2.65 -6.02
N ILE A 281 18.72 1.56 -5.48
CA ILE A 281 17.29 1.24 -5.59
C ILE A 281 16.41 2.38 -5.05
N PHE A 282 16.72 2.95 -3.89
CA PHE A 282 15.89 4.02 -3.30
C PHE A 282 16.16 5.41 -3.89
N LEU A 283 17.41 5.71 -4.22
CA LEU A 283 17.82 7.04 -4.66
C LEU A 283 17.61 7.24 -6.17
N GLU A 284 17.83 6.19 -6.96
CA GLU A 284 17.72 6.11 -8.42
C GLU A 284 16.85 4.91 -8.85
N PRO A 285 15.56 4.86 -8.44
CA PRO A 285 14.69 3.73 -8.73
C PRO A 285 14.40 3.60 -10.23
N ASP A 286 14.13 2.36 -10.65
CA ASP A 286 13.62 2.07 -12.00
C ASP A 286 12.14 2.48 -12.12
N VAL A 287 11.92 3.63 -12.76
CA VAL A 287 10.61 4.28 -12.93
C VAL A 287 10.42 4.70 -14.39
N THR A 288 9.17 4.91 -14.78
CA THR A 288 8.81 5.29 -16.16
C THR A 288 8.03 6.59 -16.19
N ASP A 289 8.21 7.37 -17.25
CA ASP A 289 7.32 8.49 -17.61
C ASP A 289 6.26 8.08 -18.65
N ASN A 290 6.28 6.83 -19.11
CA ASN A 290 5.29 6.29 -20.04
C ASN A 290 4.00 5.88 -19.31
N TYR A 291 3.22 6.89 -18.93
CA TYR A 291 1.87 6.73 -18.41
C TYR A 291 1.00 7.92 -18.84
N HIS A 292 -0.31 7.71 -18.84
CA HIS A 292 -1.30 8.75 -19.10
C HIS A 292 -2.36 8.70 -18.00
N LEU A 293 -2.66 9.85 -17.41
CA LEU A 293 -3.61 9.96 -16.31
C LEU A 293 -4.90 10.60 -16.81
N GLU A 294 -5.92 9.77 -17.01
CA GLU A 294 -7.24 10.20 -17.43
C GLU A 294 -8.28 9.52 -16.56
N TRP A 295 -9.22 10.31 -16.05
CA TRP A 295 -10.34 9.85 -15.25
C TRP A 295 -11.60 10.00 -16.08
N ASP A 296 -12.32 8.89 -16.23
CA ASP A 296 -13.54 8.79 -17.01
C ASP A 296 -14.71 8.38 -16.14
N LEU A 297 -15.94 8.57 -16.62
CA LEU A 297 -17.11 8.05 -15.92
C LEU A 297 -17.15 6.52 -15.99
N PRO A 298 -17.65 5.83 -14.94
CA PRO A 298 -17.80 4.38 -14.96
C PRO A 298 -18.66 3.89 -16.13
N ASP A 299 -18.23 2.83 -16.80
CA ASP A 299 -19.09 2.01 -17.64
C ASP A 299 -19.97 1.14 -16.72
N GLU A 300 -21.14 1.67 -16.36
CA GLU A 300 -22.07 0.99 -15.45
C GLU A 300 -22.43 -0.42 -15.93
N LYS A 301 -22.50 -0.64 -17.25
CA LYS A 301 -22.86 -1.93 -17.82
C LYS A 301 -21.74 -2.93 -17.59
N ASP A 302 -20.49 -2.59 -17.94
CA ASP A 302 -19.35 -3.49 -17.75
C ASP A 302 -19.11 -3.78 -16.26
N VAL A 303 -19.24 -2.78 -15.38
CA VAL A 303 -19.12 -2.99 -13.92
C VAL A 303 -20.20 -3.93 -13.39
N ILE A 304 -21.46 -3.78 -13.82
CA ILE A 304 -22.56 -4.67 -13.41
C ILE A 304 -22.37 -6.08 -13.97
N ASP A 305 -21.99 -6.21 -15.25
CA ASP A 305 -21.78 -7.51 -15.89
C ASP A 305 -20.63 -8.26 -15.20
N MET A 306 -19.52 -7.57 -14.93
CA MET A 306 -18.37 -8.15 -14.21
C MET A 306 -18.73 -8.52 -12.76
N LEU A 307 -19.25 -7.60 -11.97
CA LEU A 307 -19.45 -7.85 -10.53
C LEU A 307 -20.70 -8.67 -10.24
N CYS A 308 -21.84 -8.35 -10.85
CA CYS A 308 -23.10 -9.04 -10.60
C CYS A 308 -23.24 -10.29 -11.46
N GLY A 309 -22.88 -10.22 -12.75
CA GLY A 309 -22.96 -11.35 -13.67
C GLY A 309 -21.92 -12.42 -13.38
N GLU A 310 -20.63 -12.06 -13.37
CA GLU A 310 -19.56 -13.03 -13.21
C GLU A 310 -19.34 -13.43 -11.74
N HIS A 311 -19.46 -12.48 -10.80
CA HIS A 311 -19.09 -12.67 -9.39
C HIS A 311 -20.25 -12.59 -8.38
N GLN A 312 -21.50 -12.49 -8.86
CA GLN A 312 -22.73 -12.58 -8.05
C GLN A 312 -22.87 -11.52 -6.95
N PHE A 313 -22.31 -10.34 -7.17
CA PHE A 313 -22.55 -9.19 -6.29
C PHE A 313 -24.02 -8.76 -6.37
N SER A 314 -24.52 -8.16 -5.28
CA SER A 314 -25.86 -7.57 -5.27
C SER A 314 -25.89 -6.34 -6.15
N LYS A 315 -26.75 -6.36 -7.17
CA LYS A 315 -26.94 -5.27 -8.12
C LYS A 315 -27.28 -3.95 -7.43
N ASP A 316 -28.13 -3.97 -6.41
CA ASP A 316 -28.50 -2.77 -5.65
C ASP A 316 -27.29 -2.16 -4.93
N ARG A 317 -26.45 -3.00 -4.32
CA ARG A 317 -25.24 -2.52 -3.62
C ARG A 317 -24.21 -1.94 -4.60
N VAL A 318 -24.01 -2.59 -5.75
CA VAL A 318 -23.10 -2.10 -6.79
C VAL A 318 -23.60 -0.78 -7.37
N SER A 319 -24.89 -0.69 -7.69
CA SER A 319 -25.52 0.53 -8.24
C SER A 319 -25.40 1.71 -7.26
N ASN A 320 -25.62 1.48 -5.97
CA ASN A 320 -25.44 2.50 -4.93
C ASN A 320 -23.97 2.97 -4.80
N ALA A 321 -23.00 2.09 -5.08
CA ALA A 321 -21.59 2.49 -5.12
C ALA A 321 -21.27 3.33 -6.36
N LEU A 322 -21.82 2.95 -7.52
CA LEU A 322 -21.65 3.69 -8.78
C LEU A 322 -22.23 5.11 -8.71
N GLN A 323 -23.34 5.32 -8.00
CA GLN A 323 -23.90 6.66 -7.77
C GLN A 323 -22.90 7.65 -7.14
N LYS A 324 -21.94 7.17 -6.34
CA LYS A 324 -20.92 8.04 -5.73
C LYS A 324 -19.94 8.63 -6.75
N PHE A 325 -19.77 7.98 -7.90
CA PHE A 325 -18.93 8.48 -8.99
C PHE A 325 -19.54 9.67 -9.72
N GLU A 326 -20.82 10.03 -9.46
CA GLU A 326 -21.38 11.31 -9.93
C GLU A 326 -20.57 12.52 -9.44
N ARG A 327 -19.91 12.41 -8.27
CA ARG A 327 -18.98 13.45 -7.79
C ARG A 327 -17.85 13.69 -8.78
N MET A 328 -17.34 12.64 -9.40
CA MET A 328 -16.29 12.70 -10.43
C MET A 328 -16.76 13.47 -11.66
N ARG A 329 -18.02 13.29 -12.09
CA ARG A 329 -18.62 14.07 -13.18
C ARG A 329 -18.53 15.58 -12.92
N GLY A 330 -18.75 15.98 -11.66
CA GLY A 330 -18.60 17.37 -11.23
C GLY A 330 -17.15 17.86 -11.31
N LEU A 331 -16.18 17.03 -10.91
CA LEU A 331 -14.75 17.35 -10.95
C LEU A 331 -14.24 17.51 -12.37
N LEU A 332 -14.57 16.56 -13.26
CA LEU A 332 -14.16 16.57 -14.67
C LEU A 332 -14.70 17.80 -15.42
N ARG A 333 -15.93 18.22 -15.13
CA ARG A 333 -16.54 19.43 -15.72
C ARG A 333 -15.91 20.74 -15.26
N GLN A 334 -15.26 20.77 -14.10
CA GLN A 334 -14.67 22.00 -13.56
C GLN A 334 -13.32 22.37 -14.19
N GLY A 335 -12.80 21.59 -15.15
CA GLY A 335 -11.67 21.98 -16.00
C GLY A 335 -10.38 22.31 -15.22
N ARG A 336 -10.21 21.74 -14.01
CA ARG A 336 -9.02 21.89 -13.19
C ARG A 336 -8.33 20.54 -13.04
N LEU A 337 -7.79 20.05 -14.14
CA LEU A 337 -6.78 19.01 -14.14
C LEU A 337 -5.78 19.42 -15.21
N PHE A 338 -4.87 20.34 -14.89
CA PHE A 338 -3.50 20.49 -15.39
C PHE A 338 -2.84 21.62 -14.59
#